data_AF-A0A966PL53-F1
#
_entry.id   AF-A0A966PL53-F1
#
_cell.length_a   1.000
_cell.length_b   1.000
_cell.length_c   1.000
_cell.angle_alpha   90.00
_cell.angle_beta   90.00
_cell.angle_gamma   90.00
#
_symmetry.space_group_name_H-M   'P 1'
#
loop_
_entity.id
_entity.type
_entity.pdbx_description
1 polymer ?
#
loop_
_entity_poly.entity_id
_entity_poly.type
_entity_poly.pdbx_seq_one_letter_code
_entity_poly.pdbx_strand_id
1 'polypeptide(L)' 'WRVNAQKRRFWLPSERRWVTLNVSTKGVRTIDKRGIESVVAEMRRAGKKV' A
#
# COMPACT_ATOMS: atom_id res chain seq x y z
N TRP A 1 -20.23 -0.23 9.34
CA TRP A 1 -19.08 0.70 9.25
C TRP A 1 -18.48 0.59 7.86
N ARG A 2 -18.63 1.61 6.99
CA ARG A 2 -18.02 1.59 5.65
C ARG A 2 -16.58 2.10 5.76
N VAL A 3 -15.61 1.22 5.53
CA VAL A 3 -14.22 1.65 5.43
C VAL A 3 -14.09 2.46 4.14
N ASN A 4 -13.82 3.78 4.25
CA ASN A 4 -13.54 4.66 3.10
C ASN A 4 -12.17 4.30 2.48
N ALA A 5 -12.08 3.11 1.91
CA ALA A 5 -10.93 2.66 1.17
C ALA A 5 -11.04 3.20 -0.27
N GLN A 6 -9.99 3.87 -0.71
CA GLN A 6 -9.87 4.44 -2.04
C GLN A 6 -8.77 3.70 -2.81
N LYS A 7 -9.04 3.44 -4.10
CA LYS A 7 -8.02 2.90 -5.00
C LYS A 7 -7.01 4.01 -5.32
N ARG A 8 -5.75 3.81 -4.96
CA ARG A 8 -4.63 4.70 -5.30
C ARG A 8 -3.47 3.90 -5.85
N ARG A 9 -2.68 4.55 -6.70
CA ARG A 9 -1.51 3.97 -7.34
C ARG A 9 -0.24 4.51 -6.67
N PHE A 10 0.67 3.63 -6.32
CA PHE A 10 1.95 3.97 -5.71
C PHE A 10 3.09 3.47 -6.60
N TRP A 11 4.17 4.26 -6.69
CA TRP A 11 5.37 3.85 -7.39
C TRP A 11 6.25 3.02 -6.46
N LEU A 12 6.66 1.83 -6.91
CA LEU A 12 7.53 0.94 -6.15
C LEU A 12 8.93 0.96 -6.80
N PRO A 13 9.91 1.66 -6.21
CA PRO A 13 11.22 1.84 -6.82
C PRO A 13 12.00 0.52 -6.93
N SER A 14 11.94 -0.36 -5.93
CA SER A 14 12.58 -1.70 -5.98
C SER A 14 12.22 -2.52 -7.22
N GLU A 15 10.98 -2.44 -7.69
CA GLU A 15 10.50 -3.22 -8.84
C GLU A 15 10.29 -2.36 -10.09
N ARG A 16 10.60 -1.06 -10.00
CA ARG A 16 10.35 -0.05 -11.05
C ARG A 16 8.94 -0.19 -11.65
N ARG A 17 7.94 -0.45 -10.80
CA ARG A 17 6.56 -0.67 -11.22
C ARG A 17 5.56 0.15 -10.41
N TRP A 18 4.41 0.39 -11.01
CA TRP A 18 3.26 0.93 -10.30
C TRP A 18 2.45 -0.19 -9.66
N VAL A 19 2.13 -0.03 -8.38
CA VAL A 19 1.22 -0.93 -7.64
C VAL A 19 -0.06 -0.20 -7.29
N THR A 20 -1.21 -0.86 -7.49
CA THR A 20 -2.52 -0.29 -7.17
C THR A 20 -3.02 -0.90 -5.88
N LEU A 21 -3.23 -0.07 -4.86
CA LEU A 21 -3.70 -0.50 -3.55
C LEU A 21 -5.04 0.15 -3.22
N ASN A 22 -5.93 -0.62 -2.62
CA ASN A 22 -7.13 -0.07 -2.00
C ASN A 22 -6.81 0.31 -0.56
N VAL A 23 -6.65 1.61 -0.32
CA VAL A 23 -6.12 2.15 0.94
C VAL A 23 -7.10 3.13 1.56
N SER A 24 -7.29 3.04 2.88
CA SER A 24 -7.99 4.07 3.63
C SER A 24 -7.04 5.24 3.93
N THR A 25 -7.59 6.38 4.39
CA THR A 25 -6.79 7.55 4.80
C THR A 25 -5.72 7.19 5.85
N LYS A 26 -6.04 6.28 6.78
CA LYS A 26 -5.07 5.75 7.76
C LYS A 26 -3.96 4.92 7.10
N GLY A 27 -4.31 4.11 6.10
CA GLY A 27 -3.35 3.34 5.31
C GLY A 27 -2.37 4.23 4.55
N VAL A 28 -2.87 5.30 3.93
CA VAL A 28 -2.03 6.30 3.26
C VAL A 28 -1.02 6.91 4.22
N ARG A 29 -1.45 7.33 5.41
CA ARG A 29 -0.56 7.92 6.42
C ARG A 29 0.48 6.92 6.94
N THR A 30 0.16 5.62 6.92
CA THR A 30 1.10 4.54 7.29
C THR A 30 2.15 4.34 6.20
N ILE A 31 1.75 4.35 4.94
CA ILE A 31 2.64 4.28 3.77
C ILE A 31 3.60 5.47 3.74
N ASP A 32 3.09 6.68 4.02
CA ASP A 32 3.90 7.90 4.08
C ASP A 32 4.95 7.83 5.20
N LYS A 33 4.57 7.35 6.39
CA LYS A 33 5.48 7.26 7.55
C LYS A 33 6.52 6.15 7.46
N ARG A 34 6.17 4.98 6.88
CA ARG A 34 7.03 3.77 6.86
C ARG A 34 7.67 3.49 5.50
N GLY A 35 7.24 4.20 4.46
CA GLY A 35 7.56 3.90 3.06
C GLY A 35 6.66 2.81 2.47
N ILE A 36 6.42 2.90 1.15
CA ILE A 36 5.63 1.92 0.39
C ILE A 36 6.28 0.55 0.36
N GLU A 37 7.62 0.48 0.32
CA GLU A 37 8.36 -0.78 0.21
C GLU A 37 8.19 -1.65 1.45
N SER A 38 8.33 -1.07 2.65
CA SER A 38 8.08 -1.74 3.93
C SER A 38 6.65 -2.28 4.02
N VAL A 39 5.67 -1.46 3.63
CA VAL A 39 4.25 -1.83 3.68
C VAL A 39 3.93 -2.94 2.68
N VAL A 40 4.45 -2.87 1.45
CA VAL A 40 4.26 -3.91 0.44
C VAL A 40 4.94 -5.22 0.87
N ALA A 41 6.14 -5.15 1.46
CA ALA A 41 6.82 -6.33 1.99
C ALA A 41 6.02 -6.98 3.14
N GLU A 42 5.47 -6.19 4.06
CA GLU A 42 4.59 -6.65 5.14
C GLU A 42 3.29 -7.27 4.57
N MET A 43 2.67 -6.64 3.57
CA MET A 43 1.47 -7.17 2.91
C MET A 43 1.74 -8.48 2.18
N ARG A 44 2.89 -8.62 1.51
CA ARG A 44 3.31 -9.88 0.88
C ARG A 44 3.57 -10.98 1.90
N ARG A 45 4.24 -10.67 3.02
CA ARG A 45 4.43 -11.61 4.13
C ARG A 45 3.11 -12.06 4.74
N ALA A 46 2.14 -11.16 4.83
CA ALA A 46 0.77 -11.47 5.26
C ALA A 46 -0.06 -12.23 4.20
N GLY A 47 0.53 -12.60 3.05
CA GLY A 47 -0.14 -13.34 1.99
C GLY A 47 -1.21 -12.56 1.23
N LYS A 48 -1.26 -11.22 1.38
CA LYS A 48 -2.21 -10.38 0.65
C LYS A 48 -1.70 -10.12 -0.75
N LYS A 49 -2.53 -10.42 -1.76
CA LYS A 49 -2.25 -10.13 -3.17
C LYS A 49 -2.10 -8.61 -3.38
N VAL A 50 -0.95 -8.20 -3.93
CA VAL A 50 -0.54 -6.82 -4.26
C VAL A 50 -0.18 -6.67 -5.72
#